data_AF-A0AB35IRV9-F1
#
_entry.id   AF-A0AB35IRV9-F1
#
_cell.length_a   1.000
_cell.length_b   1.000
_cell.length_c   1.000
_cell.angle_alpha   90.00
_cell.angle_beta   90.00
_cell.angle_gamma   90.00
#
_symmetry.space_group_name_H-M   'P 1'
#
loop_
_entity.id
_entity.type
_entity.pdbx_description
1 polymer ?
#
loop_
_entity_poly.entity_id
_entity_poly.type
_entity_poly.pdbx_seq_one_letter_code
_entity_poly.pdbx_strand_id
1 'polypeptide(L)'
;MKELENKIIEFVQKRGWDQLEHPECLIKSISIEAGELLECIQWDNDYKTENISEELADIMIYCFQLAYSLNLDVSTIIEKKLIKNAEKYPVKEF
;
A
#
# COMPACT_ATOMS: atom_id res chain seq x y z
N MET A 1 -6.36 11.13 -5.00
CA MET A 1 -5.24 10.17 -4.98
C MET A 1 -3.92 10.90 -5.22
N LYS A 2 -3.74 11.57 -6.37
CA LYS A 2 -2.52 12.34 -6.70
C LYS A 2 -2.06 13.36 -5.66
N GLU A 3 -2.98 14.08 -5.00
CA GLU A 3 -2.58 15.03 -3.95
C GLU A 3 -1.92 14.33 -2.75
N LEU A 4 -2.46 13.18 -2.33
CA LEU A 4 -1.91 12.40 -1.22
C LEU A 4 -0.58 11.76 -1.61
N GLU A 5 -0.50 11.18 -2.81
CA GLU A 5 0.75 10.66 -3.38
C GLU A 5 1.84 11.74 -3.38
N ASN A 6 1.55 12.94 -3.89
CA ASN A 6 2.50 14.04 -3.89
C ASN A 6 2.97 14.42 -2.48
N LYS A 7 2.05 14.48 -1.50
CA LYS A 7 2.42 14.75 -0.09
C LYS A 7 3.39 13.69 0.46
N ILE A 8 3.17 12.42 0.16
CA ILE A 8 4.06 11.31 0.56
C ILE A 8 5.43 11.47 -0.10
N ILE A 9 5.47 11.69 -1.42
CA ILE A 9 6.74 11.82 -2.14
C ILE A 9 7.53 13.04 -1.69
N GLU A 10 6.87 14.19 -1.51
CA GLU A 10 7.52 15.38 -0.95
C GLU A 10 8.07 15.12 0.46
N PHE A 11 7.34 14.38 1.30
CA PHE A 11 7.78 14.03 2.64
C PHE A 11 9.07 13.20 2.63
N VAL A 12 9.16 12.21 1.73
CA VAL A 12 10.32 11.33 1.56
C VAL A 12 11.51 12.11 0.98
N GLN A 13 11.28 12.87 -0.10
CA GLN A 13 12.31 13.67 -0.76
C GLN A 13 12.94 14.73 0.16
N LYS A 14 12.12 15.42 0.98
CA LYS A 14 12.61 16.42 1.95
C LYS A 14 13.57 15.82 2.99
N ARG A 15 13.53 14.51 3.20
CA ARG A 15 14.40 13.79 4.14
C ARG A 15 15.63 13.16 3.48
N GLY A 16 15.77 13.30 2.17
CA GLY A 16 16.89 12.72 1.42
C GLY A 16 16.93 11.19 1.50
N TRP A 17 15.77 10.56 1.64
CA TRP A 17 15.66 9.10 1.66
C TRP A 17 15.81 8.58 0.22
N ASP A 18 16.88 7.84 -0.03
CA ASP A 18 17.25 7.20 -1.30
C ASP A 18 16.34 6.01 -1.68
N GLN A 19 15.42 5.64 -0.78
CA GLN A 19 14.50 4.52 -0.92
C GLN A 19 13.69 4.54 -2.24
N LEU A 20 13.39 5.73 -2.78
CA LEU A 20 12.66 5.88 -4.05
C LEU A 20 13.44 5.36 -5.25
N GLU A 21 14.77 5.21 -5.15
CA GLU A 21 15.62 4.64 -6.19
C GLU A 21 15.79 3.11 -6.03
N HIS A 22 15.25 2.54 -4.95
CA HIS A 22 15.41 1.12 -4.58
C HIS A 22 14.06 0.40 -4.42
N PRO A 23 13.35 0.07 -5.51
CA PRO A 23 12.08 -0.66 -5.47
C PRO A 23 12.09 -1.93 -4.62
N GLU A 24 13.20 -2.67 -4.62
CA GLU A 24 13.38 -3.89 -3.82
C GLU A 24 13.35 -3.65 -2.31
N CYS A 25 13.78 -2.47 -1.86
CA CYS A 25 13.70 -2.07 -0.46
C CYS A 25 12.25 -1.74 -0.10
N LEU A 26 11.54 -0.99 -0.96
CA LEU A 26 10.13 -0.65 -0.76
C LEU A 26 9.24 -1.91 -0.72
N ILE A 27 9.51 -2.91 -1.59
CA ILE A 27 8.80 -4.20 -1.57
C ILE A 27 9.00 -4.93 -0.25
N LYS A 28 10.23 -4.93 0.30
CA LYS A 28 10.52 -5.55 1.59
C LYS A 28 9.78 -4.82 2.72
N SER A 29 9.78 -3.49 2.72
CA SER A 29 9.03 -2.69 3.70
C SER A 29 7.55 -3.03 3.68
N ILE A 30 6.91 -3.12 2.51
CA ILE A 30 5.50 -3.55 2.41
C ILE A 30 5.26 -4.89 3.13
N SER A 31 6.17 -5.86 2.98
CA SER A 31 6.04 -7.16 3.64
C SER A 31 6.26 -7.09 5.16
N ILE A 32 7.07 -6.14 5.63
CA ILE A 32 7.32 -5.91 7.06
C ILE A 32 6.06 -5.31 7.69
N GLU A 33 5.53 -4.22 7.12
CA GLU A 33 4.32 -3.56 7.65
C GLU A 33 3.08 -4.46 7.55
N ALA A 34 3.01 -5.34 6.53
CA ALA A 34 1.97 -6.37 6.48
C ALA A 34 2.08 -7.38 7.64
N GLY A 35 3.29 -7.62 8.14
CA GLY A 35 3.54 -8.38 9.36
C GLY A 35 3.07 -7.62 10.60
N GLU A 36 3.40 -6.34 10.73
CA GLU A 36 2.96 -5.49 11.86
C GLU A 36 1.42 -5.39 11.90
N LEU A 37 0.76 -5.24 10.74
CA LEU A 37 -0.69 -5.31 10.63
C LEU A 37 -1.26 -6.67 11.09
N LEU A 38 -0.57 -7.78 10.79
CA LEU A 38 -0.97 -9.10 11.25
C LEU A 38 -0.78 -9.24 12.77
N GLU A 39 0.28 -8.68 13.33
CA GLU A 39 0.57 -8.71 14.77
C GLU A 39 -0.55 -8.09 15.60
N CYS A 40 -1.26 -7.10 15.06
CA CYS A 40 -2.43 -6.48 15.69
C CYS A 40 -3.55 -7.47 16.07
N ILE A 41 -3.59 -8.67 15.45
CA ILE A 41 -4.58 -9.73 15.71
C ILE A 41 -3.94 -11.10 15.90
N GLN A 42 -2.65 -11.15 16.22
CA GLN A 42 -1.90 -12.43 16.29
C GLN A 42 -2.40 -13.36 17.40
N TRP A 43 -2.78 -12.79 18.54
CA TRP A 43 -3.09 -13.56 19.76
C TRP A 43 -4.59 -13.73 20.00
N ASP A 44 -5.38 -12.75 19.60
CA ASP A 44 -6.85 -12.79 19.62
C ASP A 44 -7.42 -11.83 18.58
N ASN A 45 -8.75 -11.86 18.41
CA ASN A 45 -9.45 -11.00 17.47
C ASN A 45 -9.86 -9.64 18.10
N ASP A 46 -9.32 -9.26 19.25
CA ASP A 46 -9.58 -7.96 19.88
C ASP A 46 -8.72 -6.87 19.20
N TYR A 47 -9.15 -6.45 18.01
CA TYR A 47 -8.42 -5.45 17.24
C TYR A 47 -8.71 -4.04 17.74
N LYS A 48 -7.65 -3.27 17.95
CA LYS A 48 -7.75 -1.81 18.12
C LYS A 48 -7.74 -1.16 16.75
N THR A 49 -8.81 -0.44 16.43
CA THR A 49 -8.93 0.27 15.14
C THR A 49 -7.78 1.26 14.92
N GLU A 50 -7.26 1.86 15.99
CA GLU A 50 -6.10 2.76 15.95
C GLU A 50 -4.86 2.04 15.42
N ASN A 51 -4.42 0.95 16.07
CA ASN A 51 -3.28 0.15 15.64
C ASN A 51 -3.45 -0.35 14.18
N ILE A 52 -4.61 -0.92 13.86
CA ILE A 52 -4.89 -1.39 12.48
C ILE A 52 -4.77 -0.24 11.48
N SER A 53 -5.22 0.96 11.84
CA SER A 53 -5.17 2.12 10.95
C SER A 53 -3.75 2.65 10.73
N GLU A 54 -2.87 2.54 11.72
CA GLU A 54 -1.46 2.92 11.61
C GLU A 54 -0.73 1.97 10.65
N GLU A 55 -0.79 0.67 10.90
CA GLU A 55 -0.09 -0.32 10.05
C GLU A 55 -0.65 -0.36 8.62
N LEU A 56 -1.97 -0.20 8.47
CA LEU A 56 -2.57 -0.07 7.15
C LEU A 56 -2.09 1.19 6.42
N ALA A 57 -1.92 2.31 7.13
CA ALA A 57 -1.40 3.52 6.53
C ALA A 57 0.05 3.33 6.07
N ASP A 58 0.89 2.65 6.85
CA ASP A 58 2.29 2.39 6.48
C ASP A 58 2.41 1.49 5.24
N ILE A 59 1.60 0.43 5.16
CA ILE A 59 1.47 -0.39 3.93
C ILE A 59 1.11 0.49 2.73
N MET A 60 0.10 1.36 2.87
CA MET A 60 -0.35 2.23 1.78
C MET A 60 0.72 3.25 1.37
N ILE A 61 1.43 3.83 2.34
CA ILE A 61 2.53 4.77 2.11
C ILE A 61 3.64 4.11 1.30
N TYR A 62 4.09 2.91 1.68
CA TYR A 62 5.10 2.19 0.90
C TYR A 62 4.58 1.73 -0.46
N CYS A 63 3.31 1.37 -0.60
CA CYS A 63 2.70 1.10 -1.91
C CYS A 63 2.75 2.31 -2.84
N PHE A 64 2.44 3.51 -2.33
CA PHE A 64 2.52 4.76 -3.11
C PHE A 64 3.96 5.09 -3.50
N GLN A 65 4.91 4.94 -2.58
CA GLN A 65 6.34 5.13 -2.88
C GLN A 65 6.83 4.15 -3.95
N LEU A 66 6.42 2.87 -3.87
CA LEU A 66 6.78 1.86 -4.86
C LEU A 66 6.18 2.17 -6.23
N ALA A 67 4.92 2.58 -6.27
CA ALA A 67 4.27 3.00 -7.52
C ALA A 67 5.00 4.19 -8.15
N TYR A 68 5.39 5.19 -7.35
CA TYR A 68 6.21 6.31 -7.82
C TYR A 68 7.57 5.86 -8.35
N SER A 69 8.28 5.02 -7.60
CA SER A 69 9.59 4.46 -7.97
C SER A 69 9.55 3.70 -9.30
N LEU A 70 8.47 2.97 -9.56
CA LEU A 70 8.24 2.21 -10.79
C LEU A 70 7.51 2.99 -11.90
N ASN A 71 7.25 4.28 -11.69
CA ASN A 71 6.49 5.14 -12.60
C ASN A 71 5.10 4.57 -12.99
N LEU A 72 4.37 4.09 -11.99
CA LEU A 72 3.03 3.53 -12.12
C LEU A 72 1.96 4.52 -11.63
N ASP A 73 0.90 4.70 -12.41
CA ASP A 73 -0.30 5.41 -11.96
C ASP A 73 -1.19 4.45 -11.16
N VAL A 74 -1.36 4.72 -9.86
CA VAL A 74 -2.04 3.82 -8.92
C VAL A 74 -3.51 3.59 -9.31
N SER A 75 -4.21 4.66 -9.71
CA SER A 75 -5.61 4.56 -10.16
C SER A 75 -5.72 3.61 -11.36
N THR A 76 -4.85 3.77 -12.36
CA THR A 76 -4.81 2.93 -13.55
C THR A 76 -4.55 1.46 -13.24
N ILE A 77 -3.57 1.14 -12.37
CA ILE A 77 -3.24 -0.26 -12.06
C ILE A 77 -4.35 -0.94 -11.25
N ILE A 78 -5.02 -0.20 -10.34
CA ILE A 78 -6.14 -0.70 -9.56
C ILE A 78 -7.34 -0.97 -10.47
N GLU A 79 -7.72 -0.01 -11.33
CA GLU A 79 -8.84 -0.16 -12.26
C GLU A 79 -8.65 -1.38 -13.18
N LYS A 80 -7.46 -1.52 -13.77
CA LYS A 80 -7.11 -2.70 -14.58
C LYS A 80 -7.22 -4.00 -13.78
N LYS A 81 -6.82 -4.00 -12.51
CA LYS A 81 -6.91 -5.18 -11.65
C LYS A 81 -8.36 -5.51 -11.27
N LEU A 82 -9.19 -4.50 -11.02
CA LEU A 82 -10.62 -4.68 -10.73
C LEU A 82 -11.37 -5.29 -11.92
N ILE A 83 -11.12 -4.81 -13.14
CA ILE A 83 -11.70 -5.39 -14.38
C ILE A 83 -11.35 -6.88 -14.48
N LYS A 84 -10.05 -7.22 -14.38
CA LYS A 84 -9.59 -8.62 -14.41
C LYS A 84 -10.20 -9.47 -13.29
N ASN A 85 -10.38 -8.90 -12.10
CA ASN A 85 -10.98 -9.61 -10.98
C ASN A 85 -12.48 -9.85 -11.19
N ALA A 86 -13.20 -8.90 -11.79
CA ALA A 86 -14.62 -9.04 -12.14
C ALA A 86 -14.84 -10.12 -13.22
N GLU A 87 -13.94 -10.21 -14.20
CA GLU A 87 -13.94 -11.30 -15.19
C GLU A 87 -13.67 -12.67 -14.54
N LYS A 88 -12.73 -12.72 -13.59
CA LYS A 88 -12.37 -13.96 -12.87
C LYS A 88 -13.45 -14.41 -11.89
N TYR A 89 -14.15 -13.45 -11.25
CA TYR A 89 -15.16 -13.69 -10.22
C TYR A 89 -16.44 -12.92 -10.57
N PRO A 90 -17.22 -13.37 -11.57
CA PRO A 90 -18.44 -12.68 -11.97
C PRO A 90 -19.50 -12.74 -10.85
N VAL A 91 -20.32 -11.69 -10.76
CA VAL A 91 -21.49 -11.71 -9.89
C VAL A 91 -22.43 -12.81 -10.37
N LYS A 92 -22.75 -13.75 -9.48
CA LYS A 92 -23.82 -14.71 -9.75
C LYS A 92 -25.13 -13.98 -9.51
N GLU A 93 -25.87 -13.70 -10.58
CA GLU A 93 -27.27 -13.34 -10.47
C GLU A 93 -28.03 -14.60 -10.01
N PHE A 94 -28.73 -14.49 -8.88
CA PHE A 94 -29.62 -15.51 -8.34
C PHE A 94 -31.07 -15.16 -8.69
#